data_AF-A0A1I4TNF6-F1
#
_entry.id   AF-A0A1I4TNF6-F1
#
_cell.length_a   1.000
_cell.length_b   1.000
_cell.length_c   1.000
_cell.angle_alpha   90.00
_cell.angle_beta   90.00
_cell.angle_gamma   90.00
#
_symmetry.space_group_name_H-M   'P 1'
#
loop_
_entity.id
_entity.type
_entity.pdbx_description
1 polymer ?
#
loop_
_entity_poly.entity_id
_entity_poly.type
_entity_poly.pdbx_seq_one_letter_code
_entity_poly.pdbx_strand_id
1 'polypeptide(L)'
;MKNQPPEILSKKPLAEWLGSITTFKGFTGTRPDQEYENITWLEACHVICPDKPDIIEDKKQGKYFIPCLLKEAPLVGNTLDAAIKNGQPTTGKMRSKYHVTEASMLVMDIDGLCETDFIVGLNKMANDGLTFCAYTTFSHGSPDKPGMRVRIVIPVDRPLTSEEYTVAWHGFVQRYWQGESK
;
A
#
# COMPACT_ATOMS: atom_id res chain seq x y z
N MET A 1 12.80 -7.76 -37.16
CA MET A 1 12.63 -6.50 -36.42
C MET A 1 12.44 -6.86 -34.95
N LYS A 2 13.31 -6.41 -34.05
CA LYS A 2 13.08 -6.59 -32.61
C LYS A 2 11.97 -5.61 -32.24
N ASN A 3 10.82 -6.12 -31.81
CA ASN A 3 9.77 -5.29 -31.22
C ASN A 3 10.41 -4.51 -30.07
N GLN A 4 10.55 -3.20 -30.24
CA GLN A 4 10.82 -2.33 -29.10
C GLN A 4 9.70 -2.61 -28.09
N PRO A 5 10.03 -2.98 -26.83
CA PRO A 5 8.99 -3.09 -25.84
C PRO A 5 8.21 -1.77 -25.83
N PRO A 6 6.86 -1.81 -25.70
CA PRO A 6 6.09 -0.58 -25.57
C PRO A 6 6.73 0.26 -24.48
N GLU A 7 6.84 1.57 -24.71
CA GLU A 7 7.43 2.49 -23.74
C GLU A 7 6.66 2.34 -22.41
N ILE A 8 7.27 1.66 -21.44
CA ILE A 8 6.64 1.26 -20.16
C ILE A 8 6.55 2.45 -19.20
N LEU A 9 7.15 3.57 -19.59
CA LEU A 9 7.31 4.74 -18.75
C LEU A 9 6.02 5.56 -18.69
N SER A 10 5.74 6.07 -17.50
CA SER A 10 4.65 7.00 -17.24
C SER A 10 4.73 8.18 -18.20
N LYS A 11 3.57 8.58 -18.73
CA LYS A 11 3.45 9.83 -19.51
C LYS A 11 3.00 11.01 -18.65
N LYS A 12 2.69 10.75 -17.37
CA LYS A 12 2.16 11.74 -16.44
C LYS A 12 3.32 12.31 -15.62
N PRO A 13 3.59 13.63 -15.68
CA PRO A 13 4.54 14.25 -14.77
C PRO A 13 4.16 13.98 -13.31
N LEU A 14 5.14 13.62 -12.48
CA LEU A 14 4.88 13.32 -11.06
C LEU A 14 4.23 14.49 -10.31
N ALA A 15 4.54 15.73 -10.70
CA ALA A 15 3.94 16.93 -10.14
C ALA A 15 2.42 17.06 -10.42
N GLU A 16 1.92 16.36 -11.44
CA GLU A 16 0.49 16.30 -11.78
C GLU A 16 -0.19 15.06 -11.17
N TRP A 17 0.58 14.17 -10.53
CA TRP A 17 0.01 13.02 -9.85
C TRP A 17 -0.77 13.48 -8.61
N LEU A 18 -1.99 12.98 -8.50
CA LEU A 18 -2.88 13.17 -7.36
C LEU A 18 -3.39 11.80 -6.95
N GLY A 19 -3.45 11.57 -5.64
CA GLY A 19 -3.93 10.31 -5.08
C GLY A 19 -4.76 10.49 -3.84
N SER A 20 -5.20 9.34 -3.31
CA SER A 20 -6.02 9.29 -2.12
C SER A 20 -5.54 8.21 -1.15
N ILE A 21 -5.71 8.47 0.14
CA ILE A 21 -5.28 7.59 1.22
C ILE A 21 -6.35 7.58 2.31
N THR A 22 -6.68 6.40 2.82
CA THR A 22 -7.42 6.27 4.08
C THR A 22 -6.52 5.66 5.14
N THR A 23 -6.38 6.31 6.29
CA THR A 23 -5.63 5.81 7.44
C THR A 23 -6.55 5.18 8.49
N PHE A 24 -5.97 4.37 9.37
CA PHE A 24 -6.67 3.65 10.44
C PHE A 24 -5.89 3.72 11.74
N LYS A 25 -6.61 3.67 12.87
CA LYS A 25 -6.02 3.56 14.21
C LYS A 25 -5.48 2.15 14.44
N GLY A 26 -4.25 1.93 13.99
CA GLY A 26 -3.51 0.68 14.16
C GLY A 26 -3.99 -0.46 13.26
N PHE A 27 -3.33 -1.60 13.37
CA PHE A 27 -3.55 -2.76 12.49
C PHE A 27 -4.97 -3.35 12.57
N THR A 28 -5.60 -3.34 13.75
CA THR A 28 -6.95 -3.91 13.97
C THR A 28 -8.07 -2.91 13.75
N GLY A 29 -7.75 -1.63 13.52
CA GLY A 29 -8.74 -0.60 13.22
C GLY A 29 -9.45 -0.90 11.91
N THR A 30 -10.78 -1.02 11.96
CA THR A 30 -11.60 -1.23 10.76
C THR A 30 -12.28 0.05 10.29
N ARG A 31 -12.34 1.11 11.11
CA ARG A 31 -12.94 2.39 10.76
C ARG A 31 -11.88 3.40 10.32
N PRO A 32 -12.16 4.23 9.30
CA PRO A 32 -11.23 5.27 8.88
C PRO A 32 -10.94 6.23 10.05
N ASP A 33 -9.67 6.58 10.21
CA ASP A 33 -9.22 7.63 11.13
C ASP A 33 -9.18 8.97 10.38
N GLN A 34 -8.48 9.02 9.25
CA GLN A 34 -8.41 10.18 8.36
C GLN A 34 -8.50 9.72 6.90
N GLU A 35 -9.10 10.56 6.06
CA GLU A 35 -9.13 10.40 4.61
C GLU A 35 -8.45 11.60 3.97
N TYR A 36 -7.55 11.32 3.04
CA TYR A 36 -6.81 12.29 2.24
C TYR A 36 -7.21 12.10 0.79
N GLU A 37 -7.66 13.17 0.13
CA GLU A 37 -8.15 13.12 -1.24
C GLU A 37 -7.41 14.17 -2.08
N ASN A 38 -7.06 13.80 -3.31
CA ASN A 38 -6.37 14.65 -4.27
C ASN A 38 -5.06 15.26 -3.72
N ILE A 39 -4.28 14.46 -3.00
CA ILE A 39 -2.97 14.87 -2.48
C ILE A 39 -1.86 14.55 -3.48
N THR A 40 -0.83 15.39 -3.51
CA THR A 40 0.38 15.20 -4.33
C THR A 40 1.18 13.99 -3.87
N TRP A 41 2.13 13.54 -4.71
CA TRP A 41 3.01 12.43 -4.34
C TRP A 41 3.87 12.73 -3.11
N LEU A 42 4.32 13.98 -2.96
CA LEU A 42 5.10 14.40 -1.81
C LEU A 42 4.26 14.35 -0.52
N GLU A 43 3.02 14.83 -0.55
CA GLU A 43 2.10 14.74 0.59
C GLU A 43 1.77 13.28 0.92
N ALA A 44 1.54 12.44 -0.09
CA ALA A 44 1.31 11.01 0.10
C ALA A 44 2.49 10.34 0.83
N CYS A 45 3.72 10.65 0.42
CA CYS A 45 4.92 10.18 1.12
C CYS A 45 4.94 10.60 2.59
N HIS A 46 4.63 11.85 2.92
CA HIS A 46 4.59 12.32 4.32
C HIS A 46 3.48 11.67 5.15
N VAL A 47 2.35 11.31 4.54
CA VAL A 47 1.26 10.61 5.23
C VAL A 47 1.67 9.19 5.62
N ILE A 48 2.37 8.48 4.72
CA ILE A 48 2.60 7.02 4.85
C ILE A 48 3.98 6.66 5.38
N CYS A 49 5.00 7.46 5.07
CA CYS A 49 6.37 7.25 5.48
C CYS A 49 6.60 8.01 6.80
N PRO A 50 7.19 7.38 7.82
CA PRO A 50 7.54 8.09 9.03
C PRO A 50 8.71 9.05 8.76
N ASP A 51 8.70 10.22 9.41
CA ASP A 51 9.76 11.24 9.26
C ASP A 51 11.14 10.74 9.74
N LYS A 52 11.12 9.75 10.64
CA LYS A 52 12.30 9.08 11.18
C LYS A 52 12.02 7.57 11.19
N PRO A 53 13.06 6.72 11.09
CA PRO A 53 12.88 5.29 11.30
C PRO A 53 12.23 5.02 12.66
N ASP A 54 10.99 4.54 12.64
CA ASP A 54 10.29 4.16 13.86
C ASP A 54 10.68 2.73 14.26
N ILE A 55 11.19 2.58 15.47
CA ILE A 55 11.39 1.26 16.08
C ILE A 55 10.06 0.83 16.68
N ILE A 56 9.32 0.01 15.94
CA ILE A 56 8.01 -0.51 16.32
C ILE A 56 8.18 -1.97 16.75
N GLU A 57 8.11 -2.24 18.04
CA GLU A 57 8.19 -3.61 18.60
C GLU A 57 6.88 -4.39 18.40
N ASP A 58 5.73 -3.69 18.41
CA ASP A 58 4.41 -4.27 18.15
C ASP A 58 3.82 -3.70 16.86
N LYS A 59 3.70 -4.54 15.82
CA LYS A 59 3.07 -4.19 14.53
C LYS A 59 1.68 -3.56 14.66
N LYS A 60 0.97 -3.79 15.76
CA LYS A 60 -0.34 -3.17 16.01
C LYS A 60 -0.27 -1.66 16.23
N GLN A 61 0.89 -1.16 16.64
CA GLN A 61 1.14 0.27 16.88
C GLN A 61 1.54 1.02 15.61
N GLY A 62 1.87 0.32 14.53
CA GLY A 62 2.19 0.93 13.25
C GLY A 62 0.98 1.62 12.63
N LYS A 63 1.23 2.76 11.96
CA LYS A 63 0.23 3.41 11.12
C LYS A 63 -0.22 2.44 10.02
N TYR A 64 -1.52 2.28 9.89
CA TYR A 64 -2.12 1.45 8.86
C TYR A 64 -2.90 2.32 7.88
N PHE A 65 -2.79 2.04 6.59
CA PHE A 65 -3.48 2.79 5.55
C PHE A 65 -3.84 1.90 4.37
N ILE A 66 -4.70 2.40 3.49
CA ILE A 66 -4.99 1.84 2.17
C ILE A 66 -4.86 2.93 1.10
N PRO A 67 -4.49 2.58 -0.14
CA PRO A 67 -4.16 3.53 -1.21
C PRO A 67 -5.40 4.09 -1.94
N CYS A 68 -6.52 4.22 -1.24
CA CYS A 68 -7.80 4.66 -1.79
C CYS A 68 -8.68 5.29 -0.72
N LEU A 69 -9.78 5.89 -1.15
CA LEU A 69 -10.88 6.28 -0.26
C LEU A 69 -11.78 5.08 0.04
N LEU A 70 -12.64 5.26 1.03
CA LEU A 70 -13.71 4.32 1.31
C LEU A 70 -15.06 4.85 0.83
N LYS A 71 -15.93 3.94 0.39
CA LYS A 71 -17.34 4.17 0.13
C LYS A 71 -18.20 3.55 1.23
N GLU A 72 -19.39 4.12 1.39
CA GLU A 72 -20.45 3.57 2.23
C GLU A 72 -20.93 2.23 1.67
N ALA A 73 -20.97 1.20 2.51
CA ALA A 73 -21.59 -0.08 2.21
C ALA A 73 -22.02 -0.78 3.52
N PRO A 74 -22.79 -1.89 3.45
CA PRO A 74 -23.10 -2.67 4.63
C PRO A 74 -21.83 -3.20 5.31
N LEU A 75 -21.77 -3.06 6.63
CA LEU A 75 -20.66 -3.58 7.43
C LEU A 75 -20.60 -5.10 7.34
N VAL A 76 -19.43 -5.67 7.59
CA VAL A 76 -19.20 -7.12 7.52
C VAL A 76 -18.39 -7.65 8.72
N GLY A 77 -18.56 -8.94 9.02
CA GLY A 77 -17.85 -9.67 10.07
C GLY A 77 -18.00 -9.04 11.46
N ASN A 78 -16.94 -9.12 12.28
CA ASN A 78 -16.96 -8.64 13.66
C ASN A 78 -17.36 -7.16 13.82
N THR A 79 -17.15 -6.33 12.78
CA THR A 79 -17.56 -4.91 12.82
C THR A 79 -19.08 -4.78 12.71
N LEU A 80 -19.74 -5.62 11.90
CA LEU A 80 -21.20 -5.69 11.83
C LEU A 80 -21.78 -6.24 13.14
N ASP A 81 -21.21 -7.33 13.66
CA ASP A 81 -21.69 -7.97 14.89
C ASP A 81 -21.62 -7.00 16.08
N ALA A 82 -20.53 -6.25 16.18
CA ALA A 82 -20.37 -5.21 17.19
C ALA A 82 -21.36 -4.05 17.00
N ALA A 83 -21.63 -3.64 15.75
CA ALA A 83 -22.61 -2.58 15.48
C ALA A 83 -24.02 -3.00 15.90
N ILE A 84 -24.45 -4.22 15.53
CA ILE A 84 -25.75 -4.79 15.92
C ILE A 84 -25.87 -4.87 17.44
N LYS A 85 -24.86 -5.45 18.11
CA LYS A 85 -24.85 -5.62 19.56
C LYS A 85 -24.98 -4.28 20.32
N ASN A 86 -24.39 -3.22 19.78
CA ASN A 86 -24.36 -1.90 20.41
C ASN A 86 -25.44 -0.93 19.87
N GLY A 87 -26.37 -1.39 19.02
CA GLY A 87 -27.41 -0.54 18.43
C GLY A 87 -26.88 0.57 17.52
N GLN A 88 -25.73 0.36 16.89
CA GLN A 88 -25.10 1.30 15.96
C GLN A 88 -25.52 1.02 14.49
N PRO A 89 -25.35 2.00 13.59
CA PRO A 89 -25.60 1.78 12.16
C PRO A 89 -24.84 0.59 11.58
N THR A 90 -25.52 -0.23 10.78
CA THR A 90 -24.97 -1.41 10.10
C THR A 90 -24.49 -1.12 8.67
N THR A 91 -24.51 0.16 8.28
CA THR A 91 -23.90 0.70 7.06
C THR A 91 -22.88 1.75 7.49
N GLY A 92 -21.73 1.78 6.82
CA GLY A 92 -20.65 2.68 7.17
C GLY A 92 -19.43 2.44 6.28
N LYS A 93 -18.50 3.40 6.23
CA LYS A 93 -17.13 3.12 5.76
C LYS A 93 -16.41 2.14 6.69
N MET A 94 -15.71 1.15 6.12
CA MET A 94 -14.78 0.30 6.85
C MET A 94 -13.70 -0.30 5.95
N ARG A 95 -12.63 -0.84 6.55
CA ARG A 95 -11.58 -1.59 5.84
C ARG A 95 -12.09 -2.96 5.40
N SER A 96 -12.71 -3.05 4.24
CA SER A 96 -13.00 -4.31 3.55
C SER A 96 -13.12 -4.13 2.04
N LYS A 97 -12.97 -5.21 1.28
CA LYS A 97 -13.03 -5.18 -0.20
C LYS A 97 -14.32 -4.57 -0.78
N TYR A 98 -15.41 -4.58 -0.02
CA TYR A 98 -16.69 -4.02 -0.46
C TYR A 98 -16.78 -2.50 -0.29
N HIS A 99 -15.88 -1.93 0.49
CA HIS A 99 -15.87 -0.52 0.86
C HIS A 99 -14.73 0.25 0.19
N VAL A 100 -13.78 -0.41 -0.47
CA VAL A 100 -12.70 0.29 -1.17
C VAL A 100 -13.20 0.90 -2.48
N THR A 101 -12.67 2.08 -2.82
CA THR A 101 -12.76 2.65 -4.18
C THR A 101 -11.57 2.20 -5.02
N GLU A 102 -11.33 2.87 -6.15
CA GLU A 102 -10.12 2.68 -6.95
C GLU A 102 -8.88 3.22 -6.22
N ALA A 103 -7.74 2.56 -6.45
CA ALA A 103 -6.47 2.90 -5.84
C ALA A 103 -5.59 3.73 -6.77
N SER A 104 -4.95 4.78 -6.26
CA SER A 104 -4.09 5.68 -7.05
C SER A 104 -2.60 5.32 -6.99
N MET A 105 -2.24 4.34 -6.16
CA MET A 105 -0.88 3.83 -5.98
C MET A 105 -0.91 2.34 -5.64
N LEU A 106 0.18 1.63 -5.93
CA LEU A 106 0.42 0.28 -5.46
C LEU A 106 1.14 0.32 -4.11
N VAL A 107 0.70 -0.51 -3.18
CA VAL A 107 1.34 -0.71 -1.88
C VAL A 107 1.73 -2.19 -1.78
N MET A 108 3.01 -2.44 -1.53
CA MET A 108 3.57 -3.78 -1.40
C MET A 108 4.30 -3.90 -0.08
N ASP A 109 3.87 -4.85 0.73
CA ASP A 109 4.61 -5.28 1.91
C ASP A 109 5.51 -6.44 1.51
N ILE A 110 6.81 -6.27 1.71
CA ILE A 110 7.83 -7.30 1.54
C ILE A 110 8.19 -7.79 2.93
N ASP A 111 7.79 -9.02 3.27
CA ASP A 111 8.13 -9.67 4.54
C ASP A 111 9.11 -10.84 4.26
N GLY A 112 10.31 -10.76 4.84
CA GLY A 112 11.25 -11.89 4.89
C GLY A 112 12.21 -12.04 3.71
N LEU A 113 12.30 -11.04 2.83
CA LEU A 113 13.33 -10.98 1.79
C LEU A 113 14.69 -10.64 2.41
N CYS A 114 15.79 -11.23 1.91
CA CYS A 114 17.11 -10.83 2.38
C CYS A 114 17.50 -9.43 1.87
N GLU A 115 18.38 -8.73 2.59
CA GLU A 115 18.76 -7.35 2.26
C GLU A 115 19.39 -7.24 0.87
N THR A 116 20.23 -8.20 0.49
CA THR A 116 20.86 -8.23 -0.84
C THR A 116 19.83 -8.27 -1.96
N ASP A 117 18.84 -9.16 -1.88
CA ASP A 117 17.81 -9.31 -2.92
C ASP A 117 16.87 -8.10 -2.97
N PHE A 118 16.59 -7.52 -1.80
CA PHE A 118 15.83 -6.27 -1.72
C PHE A 118 16.55 -5.13 -2.45
N ILE A 119 17.85 -4.93 -2.18
CA ILE A 119 18.68 -3.91 -2.82
C ILE A 119 18.78 -4.15 -4.33
N VAL A 120 18.93 -5.41 -4.77
CA VAL A 120 18.93 -5.76 -6.20
C VAL A 120 17.61 -5.35 -6.87
N GLY A 121 16.47 -5.61 -6.23
CA GLY A 121 15.15 -5.19 -6.71
C GLY A 121 15.01 -3.67 -6.81
N LEU A 122 15.41 -2.94 -5.75
CA LEU A 122 15.39 -1.47 -5.75
C LEU A 122 16.28 -0.87 -6.86
N ASN A 123 17.48 -1.42 -7.07
CA ASN A 123 18.37 -0.96 -8.13
C ASN A 123 17.77 -1.19 -9.52
N LYS A 124 17.08 -2.32 -9.74
CA LYS A 124 16.33 -2.55 -10.98
C LYS A 124 15.21 -1.55 -11.17
N MET A 125 14.44 -1.25 -10.12
CA MET A 125 13.37 -0.24 -10.20
C MET A 125 13.93 1.15 -10.54
N ALA A 126 15.04 1.54 -9.92
CA ALA A 126 15.71 2.81 -10.19
C ALA A 126 16.25 2.87 -11.64
N ASN A 127 16.87 1.78 -12.13
CA ASN A 127 17.34 1.69 -13.51
C ASN A 127 16.21 1.72 -14.54
N ASP A 128 15.04 1.19 -14.18
CA ASP A 128 13.81 1.27 -14.98
C ASP A 128 13.14 2.67 -14.90
N GLY A 129 13.69 3.61 -14.12
CA GLY A 129 13.19 4.98 -14.01
C GLY A 129 11.90 5.10 -13.20
N LEU A 130 11.60 4.15 -12.31
CA LEU A 130 10.39 4.20 -11.49
C LEU A 130 10.51 5.24 -10.38
N THR A 131 9.40 5.96 -10.15
CA THR A 131 9.19 6.70 -8.91
C THR A 131 8.62 5.75 -7.85
N PHE A 132 9.17 5.78 -6.63
CA PHE A 132 8.66 5.00 -5.52
C PHE A 132 9.06 5.61 -4.16
N CYS A 133 8.38 5.17 -3.11
CA CYS A 133 8.77 5.36 -1.71
C CYS A 133 9.01 3.98 -1.12
N ALA A 134 10.13 3.78 -0.43
CA ALA A 134 10.44 2.53 0.26
C ALA A 134 10.90 2.82 1.68
N TYR A 135 10.30 2.15 2.67
CA TYR A 135 10.62 2.35 4.08
C TYR A 135 10.34 1.10 4.91
N THR A 136 11.09 0.92 5.99
CA THR A 136 10.93 -0.24 6.88
C THR A 136 9.62 -0.13 7.67
N THR A 137 8.91 -1.25 7.80
CA THR A 137 7.66 -1.34 8.58
C THR A 137 7.81 -2.14 9.87
N PHE A 138 9.02 -2.63 10.16
CA PHE A 138 9.36 -3.29 11.42
C PHE A 138 10.86 -3.20 11.71
N SER A 139 11.18 -2.78 12.92
CA SER A 139 12.52 -2.85 13.50
C SER A 139 12.70 -4.19 14.22
N HIS A 140 13.77 -4.91 13.89
CA HIS A 140 14.12 -6.25 14.38
C HIS A 140 13.11 -7.32 14.00
N GLY A 141 13.27 -7.91 12.80
CA GLY A 141 12.51 -9.05 12.28
C GLY A 141 12.01 -10.01 13.37
N SER A 142 10.75 -10.44 13.25
CA SER A 142 10.21 -11.50 14.10
C SER A 142 11.18 -12.67 14.05
N PRO A 143 11.57 -13.29 15.18
CA PRO A 143 12.39 -14.49 15.15
C PRO A 143 11.82 -15.55 14.18
N ASP A 144 10.49 -15.59 14.06
CA ASP A 144 9.74 -16.48 13.18
C ASP A 144 9.67 -16.07 11.70
N LYS A 145 10.10 -14.85 11.34
CA LYS A 145 10.17 -14.36 9.96
C LYS A 145 11.50 -13.63 9.73
N PRO A 146 12.59 -14.37 9.50
CA PRO A 146 13.90 -13.78 9.22
C PRO A 146 13.85 -12.97 7.93
N GLY A 147 14.64 -11.90 7.84
CA GLY A 147 14.72 -11.02 6.67
C GLY A 147 14.18 -9.61 6.92
N MET A 148 14.16 -8.81 5.86
CA MET A 148 13.68 -7.44 5.89
C MET A 148 12.15 -7.38 5.95
N ARG A 149 11.64 -6.30 6.53
CA ARG A 149 10.22 -5.92 6.48
C ARG A 149 10.11 -4.51 5.95
N VAL A 150 9.80 -4.40 4.68
CA VAL A 150 9.81 -3.14 3.95
C VAL A 150 8.49 -2.96 3.24
N ARG A 151 7.99 -1.73 3.23
CA ARG A 151 6.89 -1.35 2.37
C ARG A 151 7.43 -0.55 1.20
N ILE A 152 6.98 -0.89 0.01
CA ILE A 152 7.21 -0.14 -1.21
C ILE A 152 5.87 0.41 -1.68
N VAL A 153 5.86 1.70 -2.01
CA VAL A 153 4.70 2.42 -2.53
C VAL A 153 5.05 3.06 -3.85
N ILE A 154 4.18 2.91 -4.84
CA ILE A 154 4.45 3.30 -6.23
C ILE A 154 3.23 4.03 -6.80
N PRO A 155 3.37 5.30 -7.25
CA PRO A 155 2.28 5.99 -7.90
C PRO A 155 1.97 5.33 -9.25
N VAL A 156 0.69 5.29 -9.62
CA VAL A 156 0.25 4.82 -10.94
C VAL A 156 -0.44 5.95 -11.71
N ASP A 157 -0.31 5.92 -13.04
CA ASP A 157 -0.81 6.98 -13.93
C ASP A 157 -2.32 7.17 -13.88
N ARG A 158 -3.04 6.08 -13.61
CA ARG A 158 -4.50 6.05 -13.50
C ARG A 158 -4.93 5.26 -12.26
N PRO A 159 -6.12 5.56 -11.72
CA PRO A 159 -6.73 4.72 -10.70
C PRO A 159 -6.88 3.27 -11.17
N LEU A 160 -6.72 2.34 -10.22
CA LEU A 160 -6.86 0.90 -10.41
C LEU A 160 -8.11 0.41 -9.69
N THR A 161 -8.92 -0.36 -10.40
CA THR A 161 -9.96 -1.18 -9.77
C THR A 161 -9.33 -2.26 -8.86
N SER A 162 -10.15 -2.94 -8.05
CA SER A 162 -9.64 -3.97 -7.14
C SER A 162 -9.00 -5.16 -7.88
N GLU A 163 -9.57 -5.52 -9.02
CA GLU A 163 -9.07 -6.57 -9.91
C GLU A 163 -7.75 -6.15 -10.55
N GLU A 164 -7.68 -4.93 -11.11
CA GLU A 164 -6.46 -4.40 -11.73
C GLU A 164 -5.34 -4.22 -10.71
N TYR A 165 -5.66 -3.78 -9.48
CA TYR A 165 -4.70 -3.67 -8.40
C TYR A 165 -4.02 -5.01 -8.13
N THR A 166 -4.80 -6.08 -8.07
CA THR A 166 -4.28 -7.43 -7.81
C THR A 166 -3.36 -7.90 -8.94
N VAL A 167 -3.76 -7.67 -10.20
CA VAL A 167 -2.93 -8.02 -11.37
C VAL A 167 -1.64 -7.21 -11.40
N ALA A 168 -1.72 -5.90 -11.16
CA ALA A 168 -0.57 -5.01 -11.14
C ALA A 168 0.40 -5.36 -10.01
N TRP A 169 -0.12 -5.68 -8.83
CA TRP A 169 0.66 -6.14 -7.69
C TRP A 169 1.45 -7.41 -8.01
N HIS A 170 0.80 -8.44 -8.55
CA HIS A 170 1.47 -9.68 -8.95
C HIS A 170 2.49 -9.47 -10.06
N GLY A 171 2.16 -8.68 -11.07
CA GLY A 171 3.07 -8.35 -12.16
C GLY A 171 4.33 -7.61 -11.67
N PHE A 172 4.16 -6.71 -10.70
CA PHE A 172 5.26 -5.96 -10.11
C PHE A 172 6.21 -6.88 -9.34
N VAL A 173 5.67 -7.70 -8.44
CA VAL A 173 6.46 -8.67 -7.67
C VAL A 173 7.20 -9.65 -8.60
N GLN A 174 6.52 -10.16 -9.63
CA GLN A 174 7.14 -11.06 -10.60
C GLN A 174 8.30 -10.40 -11.34
N ARG A 175 8.17 -9.12 -11.72
CA ARG A 175 9.21 -8.40 -12.47
C ARG A 175 10.46 -8.14 -11.63
N TYR A 176 10.31 -7.67 -10.40
CA TYR A 176 11.45 -7.18 -9.61
C TYR A 176 12.01 -8.22 -8.63
N TRP A 177 11.19 -9.18 -8.19
CA TRP A 177 11.56 -10.22 -7.24
C TRP A 177 11.15 -11.64 -7.66
N GLN A 178 10.85 -11.89 -8.94
CA GLN A 178 10.57 -13.23 -9.48
C GLN A 178 9.43 -14.01 -8.78
N GLY A 179 8.52 -13.30 -8.11
CA GLY A 179 7.44 -13.93 -7.32
C GLY A 179 7.80 -14.15 -5.85
N GLU A 180 9.01 -13.81 -5.42
CA GLU A 180 9.47 -13.92 -4.03
C GLU A 180 9.04 -12.71 -3.20
N SER A 181 7.73 -12.57 -2.98
CA SER A 181 7.20 -11.82 -1.85
C SER A 181 6.29 -12.75 -1.08
N LYS A 182 6.74 -13.22 0.09
CA LYS A 182 5.91 -14.05 0.98
C LYS A 182 5.26 -13.21 2.07
#